data_AF-A0A8E0RLR1-F1
#
_entry.id   AF-A0A8E0RLR1-F1
#
_cell.length_a   1.000
_cell.length_b   1.000
_cell.length_c   1.000
_cell.angle_alpha   90.00
_cell.angle_beta   90.00
_cell.angle_gamma   90.00
#
_symmetry.space_group_name_H-M   'P 1'
#
loop_
_entity.id
_entity.type
_entity.pdbx_description
1 polymer ?
#
loop_
_entity_poly.entity_id
_entity_poly.type
_entity_poly.pdbx_seq_one_letter_code
_entity_poly.pdbx_strand_id
1 'polypeptide(L)'
;TDRLFKEYYLAWGGEKFNLTSDELQLPGFFQRVPQDHEVIPQKLREEARAVLLERKNHELLENEELQFQTPPAVNGEKYINYENFKKAAEEAIPKAKQYFTASVFAKLMRNQDRFSRISIMSFFNYVMKKVWLQQTRIGISLYDAAGEGYLREMDLENYIVELIPSLCQLAQLERSFQTFYVCTAVRKFFFFLDPLRAGRVRITDILASGFLDSMLELRETETTEAQLANNWFSLQSAMRVYGSYLQLDTDRNGMLTRAELSGFGNGTLTDVFLDRVFQECITYDGEMDYKAYLDFVLAMENKQTPQALAYLFRILDMGGRGRLTGLTLRHFYVAVEERLRSGGHNPPCFNDIQDEIFDMVGPANPAYITLDDLIRCGKGDTIVNILTDIQGFWTHENREMFVTDYPDEAEL
;
A
#
# COMPACT_ATOMS: atom_id res chain seq x y z
N THR A 1 -6.02 22.34 -39.85
CA THR A 1 -6.13 22.08 -38.39
C THR A 1 -5.20 22.99 -37.60
N ASP A 2 -3.93 23.10 -37.95
CA ASP A 2 -2.92 23.83 -37.15
C ASP A 2 -3.10 25.37 -37.10
N ARG A 3 -3.66 26.00 -38.15
CA ARG A 3 -3.86 27.46 -38.21
C ARG A 3 -5.03 27.96 -37.35
N LEU A 4 -6.17 27.26 -37.40
CA LEU A 4 -7.34 27.59 -36.58
C LEU A 4 -7.02 27.42 -35.09
N PHE A 5 -6.32 26.34 -34.73
CA PHE A 5 -5.87 26.11 -33.37
C PHE A 5 -4.99 27.26 -32.85
N LYS A 6 -4.02 27.71 -33.66
CA LYS A 6 -3.16 28.86 -33.31
C LYS A 6 -3.94 30.16 -33.14
N GLU A 7 -4.92 30.43 -34.00
CA GLU A 7 -5.78 31.61 -33.88
C GLU A 7 -6.59 31.59 -32.58
N TYR A 8 -7.25 30.47 -32.24
CA TYR A 8 -8.04 30.36 -31.01
C TYR A 8 -7.18 30.31 -29.74
N TYR A 9 -6.05 29.60 -29.75
CA TYR A 9 -5.12 29.51 -28.62
C TYR A 9 -4.59 30.89 -28.21
N LEU A 10 -4.17 31.71 -29.17
CA LEU A 10 -3.72 33.08 -28.91
C LEU A 10 -4.87 33.98 -28.47
N ALA A 11 -6.06 33.83 -29.05
CA ALA A 11 -7.24 34.63 -28.69
C ALA A 11 -7.71 34.37 -27.25
N TRP A 12 -7.44 33.19 -26.70
CA TRP A 12 -7.84 32.81 -25.34
C TRP A 12 -6.75 33.02 -24.28
N GLY A 13 -5.65 33.67 -24.62
CA GLY A 13 -4.59 34.01 -23.67
C GLY A 13 -3.41 33.04 -23.64
N GLY A 14 -3.29 32.15 -24.63
CA GLY A 14 -2.06 31.38 -24.86
C GLY A 14 -0.93 32.29 -25.36
N GLU A 15 0.29 32.06 -24.89
CA GLU A 15 1.45 32.84 -25.33
C GLU A 15 1.96 32.35 -26.69
N LYS A 16 2.52 33.25 -27.50
CA LYS A 16 3.28 32.82 -28.68
C LYS A 16 4.51 32.05 -28.17
N PHE A 17 4.74 30.86 -28.72
CA PHE A 17 5.98 30.08 -28.50
C PHE A 17 7.20 30.87 -28.98
N ASN A 18 7.66 31.83 -28.19
CA ASN A 18 8.96 32.48 -28.34
C ASN A 18 9.93 31.69 -27.47
N LEU A 19 10.43 30.57 -28.00
CA LEU A 19 11.44 29.77 -27.32
C LEU A 19 12.63 30.66 -26.97
N THR A 20 12.93 30.76 -25.67
CA THR A 20 14.13 31.44 -25.19
C THR A 20 15.38 30.66 -25.65
N SER A 21 16.55 31.32 -25.66
CA SER A 21 17.83 30.69 -26.05
C SER A 21 18.14 29.42 -25.24
N ASP A 22 17.65 29.33 -24.00
CA ASP A 22 17.82 28.19 -23.11
C ASP A 22 16.83 27.04 -23.43
N GLU A 23 15.62 27.36 -23.87
CA GLU A 23 14.62 26.35 -24.28
C GLU A 23 14.97 25.68 -25.62
N LEU A 24 15.75 26.35 -26.47
CA LEU A 24 16.33 25.77 -27.69
C LEU A 24 17.42 24.71 -27.42
N GLN A 25 17.98 24.67 -26.20
CA GLN A 25 18.96 23.66 -25.79
C GLN A 25 18.31 22.42 -25.16
N LEU A 26 17.01 22.45 -24.89
CA LEU A 26 16.29 21.30 -24.34
C LEU A 26 16.12 20.23 -25.41
N PRO A 27 16.40 18.94 -25.10
CA PRO A 27 16.18 17.86 -26.06
C PRO A 27 14.73 17.86 -26.54
N GLY A 28 14.48 17.57 -27.82
CA GLY A 28 13.12 17.64 -28.40
C GLY A 28 12.08 16.68 -27.77
N PHE A 29 12.49 15.77 -26.90
CA PHE A 29 11.62 14.91 -26.09
C PHE A 29 11.27 15.51 -24.72
N PHE A 30 11.95 16.57 -24.28
CA PHE A 30 11.66 17.25 -23.04
C PHE A 30 10.44 18.17 -23.24
N GLN A 31 9.32 17.76 -22.65
CA GLN A 31 8.12 18.58 -22.57
C GLN A 31 7.94 18.98 -21.11
N ARG A 32 8.19 20.26 -20.82
CA ARG A 32 7.96 20.84 -19.50
C ARG A 32 6.51 20.62 -19.09
N VAL A 33 6.29 20.20 -17.84
CA VAL A 33 4.96 20.16 -17.23
C VAL A 33 4.53 21.61 -16.94
N PRO A 34 3.37 22.06 -17.44
CA PRO A 34 2.90 23.41 -17.15
C PRO A 34 2.69 23.64 -15.66
N GLN A 35 3.04 24.83 -15.17
CA GLN A 35 2.81 25.21 -13.77
C GLN A 35 1.32 25.47 -13.49
N ASP A 36 0.94 25.50 -12.22
CA ASP A 36 -0.46 25.62 -11.77
C ASP A 36 -1.17 26.90 -12.23
N HIS A 37 -0.41 27.94 -12.57
CA HIS A 37 -0.97 29.18 -13.12
C HIS A 37 -1.21 29.13 -14.64
N GLU A 38 -0.66 28.12 -15.33
CA GLU A 38 -0.71 27.95 -16.79
C GLU A 38 -1.94 27.11 -17.21
N VAL A 39 -3.14 27.66 -16.99
CA VAL A 39 -4.42 26.92 -17.11
C VAL A 39 -4.65 26.30 -18.49
N ILE A 40 -4.38 27.03 -19.59
CA ILE A 40 -4.65 26.52 -20.96
C ILE A 40 -3.68 25.40 -21.33
N PRO A 41 -2.35 25.54 -21.15
CA PRO A 41 -1.43 24.42 -21.31
C PRO A 41 -1.77 23.18 -20.47
N GLN A 42 -2.23 23.36 -19.22
CA GLN A 42 -2.67 22.25 -18.38
C GLN A 42 -3.87 21.52 -19.00
N LYS A 43 -4.95 22.24 -19.32
CA LYS A 43 -6.14 21.65 -19.95
C LYS A 43 -5.84 20.98 -21.29
N LEU A 44 -4.98 21.58 -22.11
CA LEU A 44 -4.56 20.97 -23.38
C LEU A 44 -3.81 19.64 -23.14
N ARG A 45 -2.96 19.58 -22.12
CA ARG A 45 -2.22 18.37 -21.75
C ARG A 45 -3.15 17.30 -21.20
N GLU A 46 -4.10 17.67 -20.35
CA GLU A 46 -5.15 16.78 -19.82
C GLU A 46 -5.95 16.15 -20.96
N GLU A 47 -6.48 16.96 -21.88
CA GLU A 47 -7.26 16.49 -23.02
C GLU A 47 -6.44 15.61 -23.98
N ALA A 48 -5.22 16.03 -24.33
CA ALA A 48 -4.34 15.25 -25.20
C ALA A 48 -4.03 13.87 -24.59
N ARG A 49 -3.90 13.81 -23.26
CA ARG A 49 -3.66 12.56 -22.54
C ARG A 49 -4.90 11.71 -22.40
N ALA A 50 -6.06 12.30 -22.15
CA ALA A 50 -7.33 11.58 -22.14
C ALA A 50 -7.55 10.87 -23.49
N VAL A 51 -7.34 11.57 -24.61
CA VAL A 51 -7.44 10.99 -25.97
C VAL A 51 -6.40 9.88 -26.19
N LEU A 52 -5.16 10.06 -25.71
CA LEU A 52 -4.12 9.04 -25.81
C LEU A 52 -4.49 7.77 -25.02
N LEU A 53 -4.98 7.94 -23.79
CA LEU A 53 -5.38 6.85 -22.90
C LEU A 53 -6.63 6.13 -23.44
N GLU A 54 -7.59 6.87 -23.98
CA GLU A 54 -8.75 6.32 -24.66
C GLU A 54 -8.33 5.48 -25.86
N ARG A 55 -7.44 5.98 -26.72
CA ARG A 55 -6.88 5.20 -27.83
C ARG A 55 -6.19 3.93 -27.35
N LYS A 56 -5.42 4.01 -26.26
CA LYS A 56 -4.77 2.84 -25.65
C LYS A 56 -5.79 1.85 -25.11
N ASN A 57 -6.90 2.31 -24.57
CA ASN A 57 -7.98 1.44 -24.10
C ASN A 57 -8.61 0.67 -25.27
N HIS A 58 -8.85 1.34 -26.41
CA HIS A 58 -9.38 0.70 -27.63
C HIS A 58 -8.44 -0.34 -28.25
N GLU A 59 -7.12 -0.25 -27.98
CA GLU A 59 -6.13 -1.25 -28.41
C GLU A 59 -6.19 -2.53 -27.56
N LEU A 60 -6.87 -2.52 -26.41
CA LEU A 60 -7.03 -3.69 -25.55
C LEU A 60 -8.07 -4.66 -26.09
N LEU A 61 -7.90 -5.92 -25.71
CA LEU A 61 -8.86 -6.99 -26.02
C LEU A 61 -10.11 -6.84 -25.17
N GLU A 62 -11.25 -7.10 -25.78
CA GLU A 62 -12.51 -7.34 -25.08
C GLU A 62 -12.65 -8.83 -24.74
N ASN A 63 -13.46 -9.15 -23.73
CA ASN A 63 -13.60 -10.53 -23.23
C ASN A 63 -14.05 -11.52 -24.32
N GLU A 64 -14.87 -11.07 -25.27
CA GLU A 64 -15.43 -11.91 -26.34
C GLU A 64 -14.50 -12.10 -27.54
N GLU A 65 -13.44 -11.28 -27.64
CA GLU A 65 -12.53 -11.23 -28.79
C GLU A 65 -11.43 -12.33 -28.76
N LEU A 66 -11.19 -12.95 -27.60
CA LEU A 66 -10.17 -14.01 -27.46
C LEU A 66 -10.75 -15.38 -27.82
N GLN A 67 -10.94 -15.61 -29.12
CA GLN A 67 -11.41 -16.90 -29.66
C GLN A 67 -10.37 -17.52 -30.60
N PHE A 68 -10.12 -18.81 -30.44
CA PHE A 68 -9.28 -19.60 -31.35
C PHE A 68 -9.69 -21.07 -31.32
N GLN A 69 -9.36 -21.82 -32.36
CA GLN A 69 -9.70 -23.24 -32.44
C GLN A 69 -9.02 -24.03 -31.31
N THR A 70 -9.83 -24.72 -30.50
CA THR A 70 -9.34 -25.56 -29.41
C THR A 70 -9.47 -27.04 -29.75
N PRO A 71 -8.46 -27.88 -29.47
CA PRO A 71 -8.60 -29.32 -29.59
C PRO A 71 -9.66 -29.89 -28.60
N PRO A 72 -10.11 -31.15 -28.80
CA PRO A 72 -11.08 -31.79 -27.92
C PRO A 72 -10.59 -31.81 -26.47
N ALA A 73 -11.53 -31.69 -25.53
CA ALA A 73 -11.22 -31.76 -24.11
C ALA A 73 -10.76 -33.18 -23.71
N VAL A 74 -9.76 -33.26 -22.85
CA VAL A 74 -9.32 -34.49 -22.17
C VAL A 74 -9.66 -34.32 -20.70
N ASN A 75 -10.51 -35.18 -20.15
CA ASN A 75 -10.99 -35.10 -18.76
C ASN A 75 -11.63 -33.74 -18.38
N GLY A 76 -12.32 -33.09 -19.33
CA GLY A 76 -12.96 -31.79 -19.12
C GLY A 76 -12.03 -30.58 -19.30
N GLU A 77 -10.72 -30.81 -19.47
CA GLU A 77 -9.74 -29.74 -19.68
C GLU A 77 -9.21 -29.72 -21.11
N LYS A 78 -8.97 -28.52 -21.64
CA LYS A 78 -8.44 -28.33 -22.99
C LYS A 78 -6.99 -27.88 -22.93
N TYR A 79 -6.15 -28.52 -23.73
CA TYR A 79 -4.71 -28.30 -23.77
C TYR A 79 -4.24 -27.92 -25.18
N ILE A 80 -3.20 -27.11 -25.29
CA ILE A 80 -2.61 -26.74 -26.58
C ILE A 80 -1.09 -26.93 -26.54
N ASN A 81 -0.54 -27.61 -27.54
CA ASN A 81 0.91 -27.74 -27.73
C ASN A 81 1.46 -26.49 -28.45
N TYR A 82 2.78 -26.35 -28.51
CA TYR A 82 3.39 -25.15 -29.09
C TYR A 82 3.12 -24.96 -30.59
N GLU A 83 3.00 -26.05 -31.35
CA GLU A 83 2.67 -26.00 -32.78
C GLU A 83 1.26 -25.45 -33.02
N ASN A 84 0.26 -25.98 -32.31
CA ASN A 84 -1.11 -25.49 -32.39
C ASN A 84 -1.23 -24.09 -31.80
N PHE A 85 -0.42 -23.74 -30.80
CA PHE A 85 -0.36 -22.38 -30.26
C PHE A 85 0.11 -21.37 -31.31
N LYS A 86 1.07 -21.74 -32.17
CA LYS A 86 1.48 -20.91 -33.31
C LYS A 86 0.38 -20.78 -34.37
N LYS A 87 -0.32 -21.88 -34.70
CA LYS A 87 -1.46 -21.83 -35.64
C LYS A 87 -2.58 -20.92 -35.11
N ALA A 88 -2.92 -21.06 -33.83
CA ALA A 88 -3.87 -20.17 -33.17
C ALA A 88 -3.44 -18.70 -33.22
N ALA A 89 -2.13 -18.42 -33.12
CA ALA A 89 -1.59 -17.06 -33.25
C ALA A 89 -1.78 -16.46 -34.67
N GLU A 90 -1.72 -17.29 -35.71
CA GLU A 90 -1.91 -16.87 -37.10
C GLU A 90 -3.37 -16.48 -37.36
N GLU A 91 -4.31 -17.26 -36.81
CA GLU A 91 -5.76 -17.07 -36.90
C GLU A 91 -6.29 -15.96 -35.96
N ALA A 92 -5.56 -15.64 -34.88
CA ALA A 92 -5.98 -14.65 -33.91
C ALA A 92 -6.11 -13.25 -34.52
N ILE A 93 -7.07 -12.46 -34.00
CA ILE A 93 -7.21 -11.05 -34.39
C ILE A 93 -5.95 -10.23 -34.01
N PRO A 94 -5.67 -9.09 -34.67
CA PRO A 94 -4.45 -8.31 -34.44
C PRO A 94 -4.19 -7.97 -32.96
N LYS A 95 -5.23 -7.59 -32.21
CA LYS A 95 -5.14 -7.29 -30.77
C LYS A 95 -4.67 -8.49 -29.94
N ALA A 96 -5.03 -9.71 -30.33
CA ALA A 96 -4.73 -10.94 -29.60
C ALA A 96 -3.34 -11.51 -29.91
N LYS A 97 -2.79 -11.23 -31.10
CA LYS A 97 -1.48 -11.77 -31.53
C LYS A 97 -0.34 -11.47 -30.54
N GLN A 98 -0.37 -10.31 -29.88
CA GLN A 98 0.65 -9.91 -28.90
C GLN A 98 0.76 -10.84 -27.67
N TYR A 99 -0.26 -11.66 -27.39
CA TYR A 99 -0.25 -12.61 -26.28
C TYR A 99 0.31 -13.98 -26.68
N PHE A 100 0.31 -14.30 -27.98
CA PHE A 100 0.82 -15.56 -28.52
C PHE A 100 2.35 -15.53 -28.74
N THR A 101 3.11 -15.36 -27.66
CA THR A 101 4.58 -15.36 -27.72
C THR A 101 5.19 -16.64 -27.14
N ALA A 102 6.38 -17.00 -27.61
CA ALA A 102 7.14 -18.12 -27.06
C ALA A 102 7.39 -17.96 -25.55
N SER A 103 7.63 -16.72 -25.08
CA SER A 103 7.81 -16.44 -23.66
C SER A 103 6.55 -16.71 -22.84
N VAL A 104 5.36 -16.36 -23.35
CA VAL A 104 4.10 -16.63 -22.66
C VAL A 104 3.86 -18.13 -22.57
N PHE A 105 4.04 -18.86 -23.67
CA PHE A 105 3.91 -20.31 -23.68
C PHE A 105 4.86 -20.96 -22.66
N ALA A 106 6.15 -20.59 -22.67
CA ALA A 106 7.14 -21.13 -21.74
C ALA A 106 6.85 -20.80 -20.27
N LYS A 107 6.26 -19.63 -19.97
CA LYS A 107 5.83 -19.26 -18.61
C LYS A 107 4.69 -20.13 -18.12
N LEU A 108 3.71 -20.42 -18.97
CA LEU A 108 2.53 -21.21 -18.63
C LEU A 108 2.80 -22.71 -18.60
N MET A 109 3.87 -23.16 -19.26
CA MET A 109 4.31 -24.56 -19.27
C MET A 109 5.08 -24.96 -18.00
N ARG A 110 5.36 -24.04 -17.07
CA ARG A 110 6.19 -24.33 -15.86
C ARG A 110 5.61 -25.42 -14.95
N ASN A 111 4.33 -25.74 -15.08
CA ASN A 111 3.73 -26.92 -14.46
C ASN A 111 4.12 -28.13 -15.30
N GLN A 112 4.79 -29.12 -14.70
CA GLN A 112 5.43 -30.29 -15.32
C GLN A 112 4.50 -31.19 -16.18
N ASP A 113 3.93 -30.67 -17.25
CA ASP A 113 3.20 -31.46 -18.23
C ASP A 113 4.20 -32.26 -19.07
N ARG A 114 4.19 -33.58 -18.91
CA ARG A 114 5.04 -34.51 -19.67
C ARG A 114 4.87 -34.37 -21.18
N PHE A 115 3.77 -33.76 -21.63
CA PHE A 115 3.41 -33.62 -23.03
C PHE A 115 3.75 -32.25 -23.64
N SER A 116 4.43 -31.35 -22.91
CA SER A 116 4.81 -30.01 -23.41
C SER A 116 3.62 -29.19 -23.92
N ARG A 117 2.49 -29.23 -23.20
CA ARG A 117 1.29 -28.45 -23.48
C ARG A 117 1.00 -27.46 -22.36
N ILE A 118 0.17 -26.48 -22.66
CA ILE A 118 -0.39 -25.55 -21.68
C ILE A 118 -1.91 -25.73 -21.61
N SER A 119 -2.50 -25.49 -20.44
CA SER A 119 -3.96 -25.40 -20.30
C SER A 119 -4.45 -24.14 -21.02
N ILE A 120 -5.48 -24.31 -21.85
CA ILE A 120 -6.14 -23.20 -22.55
C ILE A 120 -6.76 -22.24 -21.53
N MET A 121 -7.31 -22.76 -20.42
CA MET A 121 -7.84 -21.94 -19.34
C MET A 121 -6.76 -21.08 -18.68
N SER A 122 -5.57 -21.65 -18.42
CA SER A 122 -4.45 -20.88 -17.87
C SER A 122 -3.98 -19.78 -18.82
N PHE A 123 -3.98 -20.04 -20.14
CA PHE A 123 -3.68 -19.01 -21.13
C PHE A 123 -4.76 -17.93 -21.17
N PHE A 124 -6.04 -18.31 -21.17
CA PHE A 124 -7.16 -17.36 -21.11
C PHE A 124 -7.05 -16.46 -19.87
N ASN A 125 -6.88 -17.05 -18.69
CA ASN A 125 -6.71 -16.31 -17.43
C ASN A 125 -5.48 -15.39 -17.45
N TYR A 126 -4.38 -15.82 -18.07
CA TYR A 126 -3.20 -14.98 -18.26
C TYR A 126 -3.52 -13.74 -19.12
N VAL A 127 -4.20 -13.93 -20.26
CA VAL A 127 -4.56 -12.83 -21.16
C VAL A 127 -5.53 -11.89 -20.46
N MET A 128 -6.60 -12.41 -19.84
CA MET A 128 -7.58 -11.61 -19.11
C MET A 128 -6.93 -10.82 -17.98
N LYS A 129 -6.07 -11.44 -17.16
CA LYS A 129 -5.34 -10.73 -16.10
C LYS A 129 -4.43 -9.63 -16.65
N LYS A 130 -3.78 -9.87 -17.80
CA LYS A 130 -2.91 -8.88 -18.43
C LYS A 130 -3.71 -7.71 -19.02
N VAL A 131 -4.83 -8.00 -19.68
CA VAL A 131 -5.76 -6.97 -20.20
C VAL A 131 -6.29 -6.13 -19.05
N TRP A 132 -6.80 -6.77 -18.01
CA TRP A 132 -7.31 -6.11 -16.81
C TRP A 132 -6.26 -5.21 -16.17
N LEU A 133 -5.02 -5.67 -15.98
CA LEU A 133 -3.94 -4.82 -15.46
C LEU A 133 -3.67 -3.59 -16.33
N GLN A 134 -3.75 -3.71 -17.66
CA GLN A 134 -3.60 -2.54 -18.55
C GLN A 134 -4.82 -1.61 -18.47
N GLN A 135 -6.04 -2.15 -18.43
CA GLN A 135 -7.27 -1.35 -18.26
C GLN A 135 -7.23 -0.57 -16.96
N THR A 136 -6.92 -1.23 -15.85
CA THR A 136 -6.80 -0.61 -14.52
C THR A 136 -5.70 0.44 -14.51
N ARG A 137 -4.54 0.16 -15.12
CA ARG A 137 -3.46 1.15 -15.27
C ARG A 137 -3.92 2.38 -16.05
N ILE A 138 -4.62 2.18 -17.18
CA ILE A 138 -5.14 3.27 -18.01
C ILE A 138 -6.15 4.10 -17.21
N GLY A 139 -7.10 3.45 -16.54
CA GLY A 139 -8.11 4.10 -15.72
C GLY A 139 -7.51 4.97 -14.62
N ILE A 140 -6.54 4.44 -13.87
CA ILE A 140 -5.84 5.20 -12.83
C ILE A 140 -4.98 6.34 -13.42
N SER A 141 -4.40 6.13 -14.61
CA SER A 141 -3.56 7.15 -15.26
C SER A 141 -4.36 8.39 -15.71
N LEU A 142 -5.70 8.34 -15.73
CA LEU A 142 -6.55 9.50 -15.97
C LEU A 142 -6.49 10.51 -14.80
N TYR A 143 -6.16 10.07 -13.58
CA TYR A 143 -6.09 10.92 -12.39
C TYR A 143 -4.69 11.49 -12.13
N ASP A 144 -3.66 10.97 -12.79
CA ASP A 144 -2.34 11.58 -12.77
C ASP A 144 -2.40 12.85 -13.62
N ALA A 145 -2.70 14.03 -13.06
CA ALA A 145 -2.85 15.26 -13.85
C ALA A 145 -1.54 15.66 -14.58
N ALA A 146 -0.38 15.40 -13.98
CA ALA A 146 0.92 15.79 -14.52
C ALA A 146 1.45 14.83 -15.61
N GLY A 147 1.06 13.56 -15.55
CA GLY A 147 1.47 12.51 -16.48
C GLY A 147 2.86 11.98 -16.20
N GLU A 148 3.28 12.05 -14.95
CA GLU A 148 4.61 11.63 -14.49
C GLU A 148 4.64 10.15 -14.06
N GLY A 149 3.48 9.48 -14.02
CA GLY A 149 3.33 8.09 -13.58
C GLY A 149 3.14 7.94 -12.06
N TYR A 150 2.81 9.03 -11.37
CA TYR A 150 2.59 9.07 -9.92
C TYR A 150 1.24 9.71 -9.63
N LEU A 151 0.63 9.32 -8.51
CA LEU A 151 -0.54 9.99 -7.95
C LEU A 151 -0.15 10.71 -6.67
N ARG A 152 -0.62 11.95 -6.53
CA ARG A 152 -0.66 12.66 -5.26
C ARG A 152 -1.89 12.20 -4.47
N GLU A 153 -1.98 12.65 -3.22
CA GLU A 153 -3.05 12.24 -2.31
C GLU A 153 -4.43 12.59 -2.89
N MET A 154 -4.62 13.84 -3.34
CA MET A 154 -5.86 14.31 -3.97
C MET A 154 -6.22 13.51 -5.23
N ASP A 155 -5.24 13.08 -6.03
CA ASP A 155 -5.49 12.29 -7.24
C ASP A 155 -6.06 10.92 -6.88
N LEU A 156 -5.50 10.28 -5.84
CA LEU A 156 -5.97 8.98 -5.35
C LEU A 156 -7.31 9.09 -4.60
N GLU A 157 -7.54 10.18 -3.86
CA GLU A 157 -8.83 10.49 -3.25
C GLU A 157 -9.93 10.55 -4.31
N ASN A 158 -9.70 11.32 -5.40
CA ASN A 158 -10.65 11.45 -6.50
C ASN A 158 -10.93 10.09 -7.17
N TYR A 159 -9.89 9.30 -7.43
CA TYR A 159 -10.06 7.94 -7.97
C TYR A 159 -10.92 7.06 -7.06
N ILE A 160 -10.66 7.05 -5.76
CA ILE A 160 -11.40 6.24 -4.79
C ILE A 160 -12.85 6.71 -4.69
N VAL A 161 -13.09 8.03 -4.66
CA VAL A 161 -14.45 8.61 -4.63
C VAL A 161 -15.28 8.14 -5.82
N GLU A 162 -14.71 8.14 -7.02
CA GLU A 162 -15.40 7.65 -8.22
C GLU A 162 -15.53 6.13 -8.27
N LEU A 163 -14.64 5.40 -7.60
CA LEU A 163 -14.69 3.95 -7.51
C LEU A 163 -15.81 3.45 -6.58
N ILE A 164 -16.06 4.15 -5.46
CA ILE A 164 -17.01 3.74 -4.40
C ILE A 164 -18.39 3.28 -4.93
N PRO A 165 -19.07 4.01 -5.85
CA PRO A 165 -20.38 3.59 -6.36
C PRO A 165 -20.36 2.23 -7.08
N SER A 166 -19.20 1.81 -7.59
CA SER A 166 -19.02 0.50 -8.24
C SER A 166 -18.77 -0.65 -7.26
N LEU A 167 -18.46 -0.35 -6.00
CA LEU A 167 -18.15 -1.32 -4.96
C LEU A 167 -19.44 -1.67 -4.20
N CYS A 168 -20.01 -2.85 -4.46
CA CYS A 168 -21.29 -3.29 -3.90
C CYS A 168 -21.35 -3.12 -2.37
N GLN A 169 -20.28 -3.46 -1.66
CA GLN A 169 -20.21 -3.39 -0.20
C GLN A 169 -20.11 -1.95 0.35
N LEU A 170 -19.88 -0.95 -0.52
CA LEU A 170 -19.73 0.47 -0.15
C LEU A 170 -20.76 1.38 -0.84
N ALA A 171 -21.62 0.84 -1.70
CA ALA A 171 -22.59 1.64 -2.44
C ALA A 171 -23.59 2.40 -1.53
N GLN A 172 -23.78 1.92 -0.30
CA GLN A 172 -24.65 2.54 0.72
C GLN A 172 -23.90 3.41 1.74
N LEU A 173 -22.65 3.78 1.45
CA LEU A 173 -21.86 4.62 2.34
C LEU A 173 -22.54 5.97 2.58
N GLU A 174 -22.71 6.34 3.85
CA GLU A 174 -23.26 7.64 4.20
C GLU A 174 -22.34 8.77 3.74
N ARG A 175 -22.91 9.84 3.14
CA ARG A 175 -22.12 10.99 2.65
C ARG A 175 -21.32 11.67 3.75
N SER A 176 -21.83 11.71 4.98
CA SER A 176 -21.15 12.25 6.16
C SER A 176 -19.89 11.47 6.50
N PHE A 177 -19.89 10.15 6.28
CA PHE A 177 -18.75 9.28 6.58
C PHE A 177 -17.79 9.10 5.40
N GLN A 178 -18.23 9.42 4.18
CA GLN A 178 -17.44 9.24 2.96
C GLN A 178 -16.04 9.88 3.03
N THR A 179 -15.92 11.10 3.57
CA THR A 179 -14.61 11.76 3.71
C THR A 179 -13.66 10.97 4.61
N PHE A 180 -14.14 10.43 5.73
CA PHE A 180 -13.33 9.62 6.65
C PHE A 180 -12.98 8.27 6.04
N TYR A 181 -13.91 7.65 5.31
CA TYR A 181 -13.64 6.41 4.58
C TYR A 181 -12.54 6.60 3.53
N VAL A 182 -12.67 7.63 2.69
CA VAL A 182 -11.69 7.93 1.63
C VAL A 182 -10.31 8.20 2.25
N CYS A 183 -10.24 9.02 3.31
CA CYS A 183 -8.99 9.24 4.06
C CYS A 183 -8.40 7.92 4.56
N THR A 184 -9.21 7.07 5.20
CA THR A 184 -8.78 5.74 5.72
C THR A 184 -8.22 4.83 4.62
N ALA A 185 -8.85 4.81 3.45
CA ALA A 185 -8.40 4.02 2.31
C ALA A 185 -7.09 4.58 1.72
N VAL A 186 -7.03 5.89 1.46
CA VAL A 186 -5.87 6.59 0.88
C VAL A 186 -4.65 6.46 1.77
N ARG A 187 -4.81 6.59 3.09
CA ARG A 187 -3.69 6.43 4.04
C ARG A 187 -3.03 5.07 3.95
N LYS A 188 -3.77 3.99 3.67
CA LYS A 188 -3.16 2.66 3.44
C LYS A 188 -2.16 2.69 2.30
N PHE A 189 -2.50 3.32 1.18
CA PHE A 189 -1.58 3.41 0.04
C PHE A 189 -0.36 4.27 0.37
N PHE A 190 -0.56 5.48 0.90
CA PHE A 190 0.56 6.39 1.18
C PHE A 190 1.48 5.89 2.28
N PHE A 191 0.95 5.27 3.33
CA PHE A 191 1.77 4.73 4.41
C PHE A 191 2.76 3.66 3.92
N PHE A 192 2.31 2.75 3.05
CA PHE A 192 3.13 1.62 2.59
C PHE A 192 3.91 1.89 1.30
N LEU A 193 3.41 2.75 0.41
CA LEU A 193 3.98 2.98 -0.91
C LEU A 193 4.72 4.32 -1.04
N ASP A 194 4.63 5.19 -0.04
CA ASP A 194 5.44 6.42 0.06
C ASP A 194 6.27 6.46 1.36
N PRO A 195 7.19 5.49 1.56
CA PRO A 195 7.98 5.39 2.79
C PRO A 195 8.89 6.61 3.03
N LEU A 196 9.23 7.35 1.97
CA LEU A 196 10.05 8.56 2.03
C LEU A 196 9.22 9.84 2.23
N ARG A 197 7.88 9.73 2.30
CA ARG A 197 6.96 10.86 2.45
C ARG A 197 7.16 11.94 1.38
N ALA A 198 7.37 11.52 0.14
CA ALA A 198 7.50 12.40 -1.02
C ALA A 198 6.17 13.04 -1.45
N GLY A 199 5.05 12.62 -0.86
CA GLY A 199 3.70 13.09 -1.21
C GLY A 199 3.20 12.54 -2.54
N ARG A 200 3.78 11.43 -3.02
CA ARG A 200 3.42 10.80 -4.29
C ARG A 200 3.70 9.31 -4.30
N VAL A 201 2.83 8.54 -4.94
CA VAL A 201 2.92 7.08 -5.10
C VAL A 201 2.92 6.69 -6.57
N ARG A 202 3.81 5.76 -6.96
CA ARG A 202 3.85 5.27 -8.36
C ARG A 202 2.61 4.45 -8.67
N ILE A 203 2.02 4.68 -9.83
CA ILE A 203 0.89 3.87 -10.31
C ILE A 203 1.28 2.38 -10.41
N THR A 204 2.52 2.10 -10.81
CA THR A 204 3.03 0.72 -10.86
C THR A 204 3.10 0.05 -9.50
N ASP A 205 3.37 0.81 -8.45
CA ASP A 205 3.46 0.27 -7.08
C ASP A 205 2.05 0.02 -6.53
N ILE A 206 1.08 0.90 -6.84
CA ILE A 206 -0.34 0.67 -6.53
C ILE A 206 -0.80 -0.66 -7.13
N LEU A 207 -0.54 -0.90 -8.43
CA LEU A 207 -0.92 -2.13 -9.13
C LEU A 207 -0.18 -3.37 -8.63
N ALA A 208 1.04 -3.22 -8.10
CA ALA A 208 1.85 -4.34 -7.61
C ALA A 208 1.62 -4.66 -6.13
N SER A 209 1.05 -3.74 -5.35
CA SER A 209 0.88 -3.87 -3.90
C SER A 209 -0.18 -4.88 -3.46
N GLY A 210 -1.13 -5.23 -4.34
CA GLY A 210 -2.32 -6.02 -4.00
C GLY A 210 -3.41 -5.23 -3.26
N PHE A 211 -3.15 -3.99 -2.83
CA PHE A 211 -4.14 -3.16 -2.12
C PHE A 211 -5.34 -2.82 -3.00
N LEU A 212 -5.09 -2.51 -4.27
CA LEU A 212 -6.17 -2.26 -5.21
C LEU A 212 -7.01 -3.51 -5.47
N ASP A 213 -6.39 -4.69 -5.49
CA ASP A 213 -7.11 -5.95 -5.62
C ASP A 213 -8.05 -6.15 -4.43
N SER A 214 -7.55 -5.99 -3.19
CA SER A 214 -8.38 -6.03 -1.98
C SER A 214 -9.51 -5.01 -1.98
N MET A 215 -9.29 -3.81 -2.53
CA MET A 215 -10.36 -2.82 -2.66
C MET A 215 -11.41 -3.24 -3.69
N LEU A 216 -11.00 -3.85 -4.80
CA LEU A 216 -11.88 -4.30 -5.88
C LEU A 216 -12.64 -5.59 -5.54
N GLU A 217 -12.16 -6.40 -4.60
CA GLU A 217 -12.90 -7.52 -4.01
C GLU A 217 -14.24 -7.06 -3.41
N LEU A 218 -14.36 -5.80 -2.97
CA LEU A 218 -15.61 -5.22 -2.44
C LEU A 218 -16.72 -5.04 -3.50
N ARG A 219 -16.43 -5.37 -4.76
CA ARG A 219 -17.44 -5.50 -5.83
C ARG A 219 -18.23 -6.80 -5.72
N GLU A 220 -17.72 -7.80 -5.02
CA GLU A 220 -18.41 -9.07 -4.85
C GLU A 220 -19.67 -8.87 -3.99
N THR A 221 -20.78 -9.45 -4.43
CA THR A 221 -22.05 -9.40 -3.71
C THR A 221 -22.10 -10.38 -2.54
N GLU A 222 -21.36 -11.49 -2.65
CA GLU A 222 -21.31 -12.56 -1.67
C GLU A 222 -19.92 -12.57 -1.01
N THR A 223 -19.78 -11.89 0.11
CA THR A 223 -18.53 -11.87 0.90
C THR A 223 -18.86 -12.20 2.35
N THR A 224 -18.09 -13.10 2.95
CA THR A 224 -18.29 -13.47 4.35
C THR A 224 -17.86 -12.35 5.30
N GLU A 225 -18.45 -12.29 6.49
CA GLU A 225 -18.06 -11.31 7.52
C GLU A 225 -16.58 -11.42 7.89
N ALA A 226 -16.02 -12.63 7.92
CA ALA A 226 -14.60 -12.85 8.22
C ALA A 226 -13.67 -12.26 7.13
N GLN A 227 -14.06 -12.37 5.85
CA GLN A 227 -13.31 -11.75 4.75
C GLN A 227 -13.38 -10.22 4.84
N LEU A 228 -14.56 -9.66 5.14
CA LEU A 228 -14.72 -8.22 5.32
C LEU A 228 -13.91 -7.69 6.50
N ALA A 229 -13.88 -8.42 7.62
CA ALA A 229 -13.09 -8.06 8.80
C ALA A 229 -11.57 -8.07 8.53
N ASN A 230 -11.09 -8.95 7.65
CA ASN A 230 -9.68 -9.00 7.25
C ASN A 230 -9.31 -8.01 6.14
N ASN A 231 -10.29 -7.44 5.45
CA ASN A 231 -10.07 -6.47 4.39
C ASN A 231 -10.05 -5.05 4.95
N TRP A 232 -8.89 -4.38 4.91
CA TRP A 232 -8.73 -3.01 5.39
C TRP A 232 -9.67 -2.00 4.70
N PHE A 233 -10.00 -2.23 3.43
CA PHE A 233 -10.84 -1.34 2.63
C PHE A 233 -12.34 -1.53 2.88
N SER A 234 -12.74 -2.53 3.66
CA SER A 234 -14.15 -2.77 3.96
C SER A 234 -14.72 -1.64 4.84
N LEU A 235 -16.04 -1.44 4.73
CA LEU A 235 -16.76 -0.50 5.60
C LEU A 235 -16.58 -0.87 7.08
N GLN A 236 -16.58 -2.16 7.40
CA GLN A 236 -16.41 -2.67 8.76
C GLN A 236 -15.04 -2.27 9.34
N SER A 237 -13.96 -2.43 8.58
CA SER A 237 -12.62 -2.02 8.99
C SER A 237 -12.53 -0.50 9.18
N ALA A 238 -13.06 0.28 8.24
CA ALA A 238 -13.07 1.74 8.35
C ALA A 238 -13.87 2.22 9.58
N MET A 239 -15.05 1.64 9.83
CA MET A 239 -15.86 1.95 11.01
C MET A 239 -15.20 1.52 12.32
N ARG A 240 -14.48 0.39 12.34
CA ARG A 240 -13.70 -0.05 13.51
C ARG A 240 -12.64 0.99 13.88
N VAL A 241 -11.85 1.43 12.91
CA VAL A 241 -10.75 2.37 13.12
C VAL A 241 -11.28 3.75 13.52
N TYR A 242 -12.28 4.26 12.80
CA TYR A 242 -12.91 5.53 13.11
C TYR A 242 -13.68 5.50 14.43
N GLY A 243 -14.38 4.41 14.72
CA GLY A 243 -15.07 4.21 15.99
C GLY A 243 -14.11 4.21 17.19
N SER A 244 -12.94 3.58 17.03
CA SER A 244 -11.88 3.64 18.03
C SER A 244 -11.34 5.06 18.22
N TYR A 245 -11.21 5.85 17.15
CA TYR A 245 -10.81 7.25 17.25
C TYR A 245 -11.83 8.07 18.07
N LEU A 246 -13.12 7.95 17.75
CA LEU A 246 -14.19 8.65 18.46
C LEU A 246 -14.34 8.22 19.93
N GLN A 247 -13.94 7.01 20.28
CA GLN A 247 -13.94 6.56 21.67
C GLN A 247 -12.80 7.19 22.48
N LEU A 248 -11.68 7.50 21.83
CA LEU A 248 -10.53 8.16 22.46
C LEU A 248 -10.77 9.67 22.59
N ASP A 249 -11.41 10.30 21.59
CA ASP A 249 -11.76 11.74 21.60
C ASP A 249 -12.89 12.03 22.60
N THR A 250 -12.52 12.26 23.87
CA THR A 250 -13.46 12.38 24.98
C THR A 250 -14.17 13.74 25.01
N ASP A 251 -13.48 14.80 24.58
CA ASP A 251 -14.04 16.15 24.54
C ASP A 251 -14.76 16.45 23.21
N ARG A 252 -14.61 15.57 22.22
CA ARG A 252 -15.24 15.62 20.89
C ARG A 252 -14.80 16.84 20.09
N ASN A 253 -13.56 17.26 20.28
CA ASN A 253 -12.98 18.38 19.55
C ASN A 253 -12.48 17.97 18.15
N GLY A 254 -12.43 16.66 17.86
CA GLY A 254 -12.02 16.08 16.58
C GLY A 254 -10.52 15.81 16.46
N MET A 255 -9.75 15.98 17.54
CA MET A 255 -8.32 15.70 17.68
C MET A 255 -8.08 14.83 18.92
N LEU A 256 -6.89 14.23 19.04
CA LEU A 256 -6.53 13.43 20.20
C LEU A 256 -5.36 14.04 20.96
N THR A 257 -5.56 14.30 22.24
CA THR A 257 -4.47 14.60 23.16
C THR A 257 -3.64 13.34 23.46
N ARG A 258 -2.44 13.55 23.99
CA ARG A 258 -1.60 12.45 24.51
C ARG A 258 -2.31 11.62 25.58
N ALA A 259 -3.09 12.27 26.43
CA ALA A 259 -3.84 11.59 27.49
C ALA A 259 -4.93 10.70 26.91
N GLU A 260 -5.62 11.15 25.87
CA GLU A 260 -6.66 10.37 25.19
C GLU A 260 -6.06 9.18 24.43
N LEU A 261 -4.98 9.38 23.68
CA LEU A 261 -4.31 8.28 22.97
C LEU A 261 -3.78 7.21 23.93
N SER A 262 -3.56 7.53 25.21
CA SER A 262 -3.16 6.54 26.21
C SER A 262 -4.20 5.43 26.44
N GLY A 263 -5.45 5.61 26.02
CA GLY A 263 -6.48 4.57 26.02
C GLY A 263 -6.39 3.58 24.86
N PHE A 264 -5.51 3.82 23.88
CA PHE A 264 -5.35 2.96 22.72
C PHE A 264 -4.92 1.53 23.13
N GLY A 265 -5.51 0.51 22.51
CA GLY A 265 -5.11 -0.89 22.71
C GLY A 265 -5.23 -1.35 24.17
N ASN A 266 -6.30 -0.97 24.87
CA ASN A 266 -6.50 -1.20 26.32
C ASN A 266 -5.54 -0.41 27.23
N GLY A 267 -4.85 0.58 26.67
CA GLY A 267 -3.93 1.46 27.37
C GLY A 267 -2.69 0.77 27.92
N THR A 268 -2.20 -0.26 27.24
CA THR A 268 -0.99 -1.01 27.61
C THR A 268 0.31 -0.35 27.14
N LEU A 269 0.21 0.70 26.31
CA LEU A 269 1.36 1.45 25.83
C LEU A 269 2.02 2.24 26.96
N THR A 270 3.35 2.32 26.92
CA THR A 270 4.12 3.07 27.92
C THR A 270 4.03 4.58 27.71
N ASP A 271 4.08 5.32 28.81
CA ASP A 271 4.05 6.77 28.80
C ASP A 271 5.21 7.38 27.98
N VAL A 272 6.41 6.80 28.11
CA VAL A 272 7.59 7.22 27.35
C VAL A 272 7.40 7.03 25.83
N PHE A 273 6.78 5.92 25.41
CA PHE A 273 6.47 5.71 23.99
C PHE A 273 5.44 6.73 23.49
N LEU A 274 4.37 6.97 24.23
CA LEU A 274 3.34 7.94 23.85
C LEU A 274 3.90 9.37 23.76
N ASP A 275 4.76 9.76 24.69
CA ASP A 275 5.43 11.07 24.63
C ASP A 275 6.27 11.20 23.36
N ARG A 276 6.98 10.14 22.96
CA ARG A 276 7.75 10.12 21.72
C ARG A 276 6.86 10.14 20.47
N VAL A 277 5.69 9.49 20.50
CA VAL A 277 4.70 9.58 19.42
C VAL A 277 4.30 11.03 19.18
N PHE A 278 3.96 11.79 20.23
CA PHE A 278 3.55 13.19 20.11
C PHE A 278 4.70 14.16 19.78
N GLN A 279 5.95 13.75 20.02
CA GLN A 279 7.13 14.52 19.61
C GLN A 279 7.50 14.33 18.13
N GLU A 280 7.28 13.13 17.58
CA GLU A 280 7.69 12.78 16.21
C GLU A 280 6.57 12.88 15.17
N CYS A 281 5.33 12.73 15.60
CA CYS A 281 4.16 12.83 14.72
C CYS A 281 3.74 14.29 14.53
N ILE A 282 3.06 14.55 13.41
CA ILE A 282 2.47 15.88 13.18
C ILE A 282 1.36 16.07 14.20
N THR A 283 1.44 17.17 14.96
CA THR A 283 0.44 17.58 15.94
C THR A 283 0.09 19.05 15.72
N TYR A 284 -1.13 19.42 16.09
CA TYR A 284 -1.65 20.80 16.06
C TYR A 284 -1.94 21.19 17.50
N ASP A 285 -1.21 22.18 18.02
CA ASP A 285 -1.29 22.60 19.43
C ASP A 285 -1.14 21.45 20.44
N GLY A 286 -0.35 20.43 20.08
CA GLY A 286 -0.10 19.25 20.90
C GLY A 286 -1.14 18.12 20.75
N GLU A 287 -2.09 18.25 19.82
CA GLU A 287 -3.11 17.26 19.54
C GLU A 287 -2.91 16.59 18.17
N MET A 288 -3.29 15.32 18.07
CA MET A 288 -3.12 14.48 16.90
C MET A 288 -4.41 14.44 16.08
N ASP A 289 -4.34 14.68 14.77
CA ASP A 289 -5.48 14.55 13.88
C ASP A 289 -5.78 13.10 13.47
N TYR A 290 -6.95 12.89 12.87
CA TYR A 290 -7.36 11.56 12.41
C TYR A 290 -6.36 10.95 11.41
N LYS A 291 -5.68 11.78 10.63
CA LYS A 291 -4.71 11.34 9.61
C LYS A 291 -3.43 10.79 10.25
N ALA A 292 -2.89 11.50 11.24
CA ALA A 292 -1.75 11.05 12.03
C ALA A 292 -2.12 9.82 12.87
N TYR A 293 -3.34 9.76 13.40
CA TYR A 293 -3.86 8.57 14.07
C TYR A 293 -3.92 7.35 13.14
N LEU A 294 -4.36 7.51 11.89
CA LEU A 294 -4.35 6.43 10.90
C LEU A 294 -2.94 5.89 10.64
N ASP A 295 -1.94 6.76 10.50
CA ASP A 295 -0.55 6.34 10.34
C ASP A 295 -0.06 5.57 11.57
N PHE A 296 -0.44 6.01 12.77
CA PHE A 296 -0.15 5.30 14.01
C PHE A 296 -0.80 3.92 14.05
N VAL A 297 -2.10 3.79 13.75
CA VAL A 297 -2.82 2.51 13.70
C VAL A 297 -2.19 1.57 12.68
N LEU A 298 -1.91 2.07 11.47
CA LEU A 298 -1.27 1.30 10.40
C LEU A 298 0.10 0.77 10.83
N ALA A 299 0.90 1.59 11.52
CA ALA A 299 2.17 1.14 12.07
C ALA A 299 1.98 0.06 13.15
N MET A 300 1.06 0.28 14.08
CA MET A 300 0.84 -0.62 15.22
C MET A 300 0.25 -1.98 14.83
N GLU A 301 -0.61 -2.03 13.81
CA GLU A 301 -1.20 -3.28 13.30
C GLU A 301 -0.29 -4.05 12.33
N ASN A 302 0.77 -3.41 11.80
CA ASN A 302 1.62 -3.99 10.75
C ASN A 302 3.12 -3.95 11.09
N LYS A 303 3.50 -4.07 12.37
CA LYS A 303 4.88 -3.95 12.88
C LYS A 303 5.90 -4.90 12.23
N GLN A 304 5.45 -5.96 11.58
CA GLN A 304 6.27 -6.89 10.79
C GLN A 304 6.76 -6.30 9.46
N THR A 305 6.16 -5.22 8.99
CA THR A 305 6.50 -4.61 7.70
C THR A 305 7.64 -3.60 7.83
N PRO A 306 8.52 -3.48 6.82
CA PRO A 306 9.60 -2.49 6.83
C PRO A 306 9.13 -1.06 7.02
N GLN A 307 7.97 -0.70 6.46
CA GLN A 307 7.40 0.65 6.54
C GLN A 307 6.90 0.98 7.95
N ALA A 308 6.20 0.05 8.60
CA ALA A 308 5.81 0.22 10.00
C ALA A 308 7.02 0.27 10.93
N LEU A 309 8.03 -0.59 10.70
CA LEU A 309 9.28 -0.53 11.46
C LEU A 309 9.99 0.80 11.25
N ALA A 310 10.04 1.35 10.03
CA ALA A 310 10.63 2.66 9.79
C ALA A 310 9.88 3.78 10.55
N TYR A 311 8.55 3.72 10.60
CA TYR A 311 7.72 4.64 11.39
C TYR A 311 8.05 4.55 12.88
N LEU A 312 8.05 3.34 13.43
CA LEU A 312 8.27 3.08 14.86
C LEU A 312 9.73 3.35 15.26
N PHE A 313 10.68 3.04 14.39
CA PHE A 313 12.09 3.31 14.60
C PHE A 313 12.35 4.81 14.76
N ARG A 314 11.68 5.68 13.98
CA ARG A 314 11.79 7.14 14.17
C ARG A 314 11.32 7.59 15.55
N ILE A 315 10.26 6.97 16.06
CA ILE A 315 9.75 7.23 17.42
C ILE A 315 10.79 6.80 18.46
N LEU A 316 11.38 5.62 18.29
CA LEU A 316 12.40 5.06 19.18
C LEU A 316 13.76 5.77 19.10
N ASP A 317 14.14 6.31 17.94
CA ASP A 317 15.42 6.94 17.68
C ASP A 317 15.51 8.35 18.30
N MET A 318 15.76 8.37 19.61
CA MET A 318 15.93 9.60 20.36
C MET A 318 17.06 10.46 19.79
N GLY A 319 16.68 11.60 19.22
CA GLY A 319 17.60 12.57 18.63
C GLY A 319 17.96 12.32 17.17
N GLY A 320 17.26 11.42 16.47
CA GLY A 320 17.32 11.30 15.01
C GLY A 320 18.70 10.91 14.46
N ARG A 321 19.44 10.07 15.19
CA ARG A 321 20.82 9.69 14.82
C ARG A 321 20.87 8.44 13.93
N GLY A 322 19.72 7.82 13.69
CA GLY A 322 19.57 6.55 12.98
C GLY A 322 20.03 5.35 13.79
N ARG A 323 20.09 5.44 15.13
CA ARG A 323 20.78 4.45 15.99
C ARG A 323 20.08 4.26 17.34
N LEU A 324 19.64 3.04 17.62
CA LEU A 324 19.18 2.63 18.95
C LEU A 324 20.37 2.07 19.75
N THR A 325 20.81 2.80 20.77
CA THR A 325 21.90 2.40 21.66
C THR A 325 21.36 1.72 22.91
N GLY A 326 22.22 1.09 23.72
CA GLY A 326 21.82 0.59 25.04
C GLY A 326 21.18 1.67 25.94
N LEU A 327 21.62 2.93 25.83
CA LEU A 327 20.97 4.05 26.52
C LEU A 327 19.55 4.30 26.00
N THR A 328 19.35 4.18 24.69
CA THR A 328 18.03 4.30 24.05
C THR A 328 17.10 3.21 24.56
N LEU A 329 17.55 1.95 24.54
CA LEU A 329 16.77 0.81 25.03
C LEU A 329 16.42 0.97 26.52
N ARG A 330 17.39 1.40 27.34
CA ARG A 330 17.18 1.63 28.78
C ARG A 330 16.09 2.65 29.04
N HIS A 331 16.06 3.75 28.27
CA HIS A 331 15.07 4.79 28.45
C HIS A 331 13.64 4.27 28.30
N PHE A 332 13.37 3.47 27.26
CA PHE A 332 12.06 2.84 27.08
C PHE A 332 11.78 1.74 28.11
N TYR A 333 12.79 0.92 28.41
CA TYR A 333 12.64 -0.20 29.35
C TYR A 333 12.29 0.24 30.77
N VAL A 334 12.80 1.38 31.25
CA VAL A 334 12.47 1.90 32.59
C VAL A 334 10.95 2.09 32.77
N ALA A 335 10.25 2.57 31.74
CA ALA A 335 8.79 2.74 31.81
C ALA A 335 8.06 1.38 31.83
N VAL A 336 8.58 0.38 31.12
CA VAL A 336 8.07 -1.00 31.19
C VAL A 336 8.26 -1.58 32.58
N GLU A 337 9.47 -1.42 33.13
CA GLU A 337 9.87 -1.90 34.44
C GLU A 337 9.01 -1.32 35.57
N GLU A 338 8.79 -0.01 35.58
CA GLU A 338 7.95 0.68 36.56
C GLU A 338 6.51 0.17 36.55
N ARG A 339 5.96 -0.08 35.35
CA ARG A 339 4.59 -0.55 35.17
C ARG A 339 4.42 -2.01 35.59
N LEU A 340 5.40 -2.87 35.30
CA LEU A 340 5.44 -4.25 35.79
C LEU A 340 5.50 -4.31 37.33
N ARG A 341 6.36 -3.49 37.95
CA ARG A 341 6.43 -3.39 39.42
C ARG A 341 5.12 -2.93 40.03
N SER A 342 4.48 -1.94 39.42
CA SER A 342 3.17 -1.43 39.86
C SER A 342 2.07 -2.48 39.76
N GLY A 343 2.19 -3.42 38.81
CA GLY A 343 1.34 -4.61 38.68
C GLY A 343 1.69 -5.76 39.64
N GLY A 344 2.71 -5.61 40.50
CA GLY A 344 3.14 -6.65 41.44
C GLY A 344 4.06 -7.72 40.83
N HIS A 345 4.62 -7.49 39.64
CA HIS A 345 5.54 -8.40 38.99
C HIS A 345 7.00 -8.03 39.25
N ASN A 346 7.89 -9.03 39.18
CA ASN A 346 9.34 -8.81 39.25
C ASN A 346 9.90 -8.71 37.82
N PRO A 347 10.27 -7.52 37.35
CA PRO A 347 10.82 -7.35 36.01
C PRO A 347 12.23 -7.95 35.90
N PRO A 348 12.62 -8.48 34.72
CA PRO A 348 14.00 -8.88 34.43
C PRO A 348 15.01 -7.74 34.62
N CYS A 349 16.29 -8.07 34.75
CA CYS A 349 17.29 -7.01 34.78
C CYS A 349 17.52 -6.45 33.37
N PHE A 350 17.76 -5.14 33.27
CA PHE A 350 17.93 -4.50 31.97
C PHE A 350 19.08 -5.09 31.14
N ASN A 351 20.17 -5.56 31.77
CA ASN A 351 21.30 -6.12 31.04
C ASN A 351 20.89 -7.40 30.28
N ASP A 352 20.08 -8.26 30.89
CA ASP A 352 19.57 -9.48 30.24
C ASP A 352 18.67 -9.13 29.05
N ILE A 353 17.77 -8.15 29.21
CA ILE A 353 16.90 -7.67 28.12
C ILE A 353 17.71 -7.02 27.00
N GLN A 354 18.73 -6.24 27.34
CA GLN A 354 19.61 -5.63 26.35
C GLN A 354 20.34 -6.71 25.55
N ASP A 355 20.95 -7.68 26.23
CA ASP A 355 21.69 -8.75 25.59
C ASP A 355 20.75 -9.59 24.70
N GLU A 356 19.55 -9.92 25.17
CA GLU A 356 18.54 -10.63 24.35
C GLU A 356 18.14 -9.84 23.10
N ILE A 357 17.88 -8.53 23.22
CA ILE A 357 17.55 -7.69 22.05
C ILE A 357 18.73 -7.66 21.07
N PHE A 358 19.96 -7.51 21.55
CA PHE A 358 21.15 -7.47 20.68
C PHE A 358 21.40 -8.82 20.00
N ASP A 359 21.18 -9.94 20.70
CA ASP A 359 21.29 -11.28 20.15
C ASP A 359 20.20 -11.56 19.10
N MET A 360 18.94 -11.14 19.36
CA MET A 360 17.85 -11.23 18.38
C MET A 360 18.13 -10.43 17.11
N VAL A 361 18.71 -9.25 17.24
CA VAL A 361 18.98 -8.37 16.08
C VAL A 361 20.22 -8.80 15.30
N GLY A 362 21.28 -9.22 15.99
CA GLY A 362 22.60 -9.40 15.38
C GLY A 362 23.06 -8.15 14.62
N PRO A 363 23.20 -6.99 15.29
CA PRO A 363 23.50 -5.73 14.60
C PRO A 363 24.89 -5.74 13.97
N ALA A 364 25.03 -5.07 12.84
CA ALA A 364 26.33 -4.97 12.16
C ALA A 364 27.40 -4.26 13.02
N ASN A 365 26.96 -3.34 13.90
CA ASN A 365 27.79 -2.71 14.91
C ASN A 365 27.33 -3.15 16.31
N PRO A 366 28.19 -3.75 17.15
CA PRO A 366 27.81 -4.19 18.50
C PRO A 366 27.37 -3.07 19.45
N ALA A 367 27.60 -1.79 19.11
CA ALA A 367 27.25 -0.67 19.98
C ALA A 367 25.83 -0.12 19.77
N TYR A 368 25.19 -0.40 18.63
CA TYR A 368 23.87 0.15 18.31
C TYR A 368 23.15 -0.64 17.21
N ILE A 369 21.82 -0.52 17.21
CA ILE A 369 20.92 -1.11 16.22
C ILE A 369 20.48 -0.03 15.24
N THR A 370 20.61 -0.28 13.93
CA THR A 370 20.05 0.57 12.88
C THR A 370 18.69 0.06 12.40
N LEU A 371 17.97 0.87 11.62
CA LEU A 371 16.72 0.43 10.99
C LEU A 371 16.95 -0.80 10.09
N ASP A 372 18.04 -0.82 9.32
CA ASP A 372 18.38 -1.95 8.45
C ASP A 372 18.65 -3.22 9.26
N ASP A 373 19.27 -3.11 10.44
CA ASP A 373 19.46 -4.24 11.34
C ASP A 373 18.11 -4.77 11.86
N LEU A 374 17.22 -3.86 12.28
CA LEU A 374 15.90 -4.18 12.81
C LEU A 374 14.98 -4.84 11.77
N ILE A 375 15.07 -4.43 10.51
CA ILE A 375 14.34 -5.05 9.39
C ILE A 375 14.94 -6.42 9.04
N ARG A 376 16.27 -6.50 8.92
CA ARG A 376 16.98 -7.70 8.47
C ARG A 376 16.84 -8.87 9.45
N CYS A 377 16.73 -8.61 10.75
CA CYS A 377 16.62 -9.67 11.75
C CYS A 377 15.29 -10.43 11.70
N GLY A 378 14.25 -9.86 11.09
CA GLY A 378 12.92 -10.49 11.00
C GLY A 378 12.18 -10.60 12.35
N LYS A 379 12.67 -9.92 13.39
CA LYS A 379 12.10 -9.87 14.76
C LYS A 379 11.78 -8.45 15.24
N GLY A 380 11.77 -7.48 14.32
CA GLY A 380 11.57 -6.08 14.64
C GLY A 380 10.25 -5.78 15.36
N ASP A 381 9.18 -6.48 15.01
CA ASP A 381 7.86 -6.39 15.66
C ASP A 381 7.92 -6.76 17.15
N THR A 382 8.63 -7.84 17.46
CA THR A 382 8.84 -8.34 18.82
C THR A 382 9.64 -7.32 19.63
N ILE A 383 10.73 -6.82 19.07
CA ILE A 383 11.60 -5.83 19.73
C ILE A 383 10.84 -4.53 19.99
N VAL A 384 10.06 -4.04 19.02
CA VAL A 384 9.23 -2.84 19.25
C VAL A 384 8.23 -3.10 20.37
N ASN A 385 7.52 -4.22 20.37
CA ASN A 385 6.56 -4.56 21.42
C ASN A 385 7.21 -4.59 22.81
N ILE A 386 8.40 -5.21 22.96
CA ILE A 386 9.18 -5.25 24.21
C ILE A 386 9.45 -3.83 24.75
N LEU A 387 9.73 -2.88 23.86
CA LEU A 387 10.11 -1.51 24.24
C LEU A 387 8.91 -0.59 24.46
N THR A 388 7.74 -0.89 23.85
CA THR A 388 6.63 0.09 23.79
C THR A 388 5.38 -0.32 24.53
N ASP A 389 5.13 -1.62 24.72
CA ASP A 389 3.84 -2.18 25.16
C ASP A 389 4.04 -3.20 26.30
N ILE A 390 3.34 -2.99 27.43
CA ILE A 390 3.42 -3.90 28.58
C ILE A 390 2.86 -5.30 28.26
N GLN A 391 1.75 -5.37 27.53
CA GLN A 391 1.18 -6.66 27.13
C GLN A 391 2.08 -7.34 26.11
N GLY A 392 2.65 -6.56 25.18
CA GLY A 392 3.63 -7.05 24.22
C GLY A 392 4.86 -7.65 24.91
N PHE A 393 5.41 -6.97 25.92
CA PHE A 393 6.47 -7.46 26.76
C PHE A 393 6.07 -8.75 27.50
N TRP A 394 4.90 -8.75 28.14
CA TRP A 394 4.41 -9.90 28.91
C TRP A 394 4.23 -11.16 28.05
N THR A 395 3.67 -11.01 26.85
CA THR A 395 3.52 -12.13 25.90
C THR A 395 4.87 -12.70 25.48
N HIS A 396 5.88 -11.84 25.32
CA HIS A 396 7.23 -12.27 24.97
C HIS A 396 7.89 -13.06 26.11
N GLU A 397 7.88 -12.54 27.35
CA GLU A 397 8.50 -13.22 28.50
C GLU A 397 7.86 -14.58 28.77
N ASN A 398 6.55 -14.70 28.57
CA ASN A 398 5.81 -15.94 28.80
C ASN A 398 5.70 -16.83 27.56
N ARG A 399 6.47 -16.56 26.49
CA ARG A 399 6.37 -17.31 25.22
C ARG A 399 6.51 -18.81 25.39
N GLU A 400 7.36 -19.27 26.32
CA GLU A 400 7.58 -20.70 26.57
C GLU A 400 6.37 -21.39 27.22
N MET A 401 5.57 -20.67 28.02
CA MET A 401 4.34 -21.18 28.63
C MET A 401 3.22 -21.39 27.60
N PHE A 402 3.27 -20.66 26.48
CA PHE A 402 2.29 -20.78 25.40
C PHE A 402 2.68 -21.80 24.32
N VAL A 403 3.93 -22.29 24.33
CA VAL A 403 4.41 -23.32 23.39
C VAL A 403 4.02 -24.73 23.86
N THR A 404 3.71 -24.92 25.14
CA THR A 404 3.40 -26.23 25.75
C THR A 404 2.01 -26.82 25.47
N ASP A 405 1.14 -26.17 24.69
CA ASP A 405 -0.23 -26.64 24.40
C ASP A 405 -0.41 -27.35 23.04
N TYR A 406 0.67 -27.67 22.32
CA TYR A 406 0.62 -28.61 21.19
C TYR A 406 1.13 -29.97 21.63
N PRO A 407 0.29 -31.03 21.69
CA PRO A 407 0.80 -32.39 21.75
C PRO A 407 1.60 -32.65 20.47
N ASP A 408 2.82 -33.16 20.62
CA ASP A 408 3.65 -33.65 19.52
C ASP A 408 2.81 -34.51 18.56
N GLU A 409 2.60 -34.03 17.33
CA GLU A 409 2.16 -34.85 16.19
C GLU A 409 3.28 -35.79 15.73
N ALA A 410 3.96 -36.46 16.67
CA ALA A 410 4.95 -37.50 16.43
C ALA A 410 4.46 -38.90 16.83
N GLU A 411 3.24 -39.02 17.36
CA GLU A 411 2.55 -40.31 17.51
C GLU A 411 1.09 -40.19 17.06
N LEU A 412 0.83 -40.39 15.76
CA LEU A 412 -0.38 -41.02 15.22
C LEU A 412 -0.18 -41.46 13.76
#